data_AF-D3TQ26-F1
#
_entry.id   AF-D3TQ26-F1
#
_cell.length_a   1.000
_cell.length_b   1.000
_cell.length_c   1.000
_cell.angle_alpha   90.00
_cell.angle_beta   90.00
_cell.angle_gamma   90.00
#
_symmetry.space_group_name_H-M   'P 1'
#
loop_
_entity.id
_entity.type
_entity.pdbx_description
1 polymer ?
#
loop_
_entity_poly.entity_id
_entity_poly.type
_entity_poly.pdbx_seq_one_letter_code
_entity_poly.pdbx_strand_id
1 'polypeptide(L)'
;MLETEVMPNLCEPKQDDDYDPYVCGLNPELKAIAKRELHEDDNIRRQALTQFREWIAKHPYIKKCRTDSIFLLRFLRTKKFSVPAACEMLERYLTIRQLFPHWFTKLDIEDPAIKEIFENGYLVPLPQRDEFGRRVIFSVAGKFDPYKFTSVQMARIHSLICEALLDEEDSQVAGYVYVNDESGMNMGFISLWSLTDLRSILKCIQNSTPMRHKETHFINIPHYANRIIELAVSMISEKLKKRVIVIINYFDLKINHRFF
;
A
#
# COMPACT_ATOMS: atom_id res chain seq x y z
N MET A 1 -9.93 -26.28 45.88
CA MET A 1 -10.67 -25.14 45.32
C MET A 1 -9.64 -24.26 44.65
N LEU A 2 -9.65 -24.25 43.31
CA LEU A 2 -8.75 -23.41 42.52
C LEU A 2 -9.25 -21.97 42.59
N GLU A 3 -8.45 -21.08 43.16
CA GLU A 3 -8.70 -19.65 43.13
C GLU A 3 -8.67 -19.17 41.68
N THR A 4 -9.75 -18.50 41.31
CA THR A 4 -9.93 -17.88 40.00
C THR A 4 -9.17 -16.56 40.01
N GLU A 5 -8.01 -16.53 39.35
CA GLU A 5 -7.31 -15.28 39.04
C GLU A 5 -8.23 -14.39 38.18
N VAL A 6 -8.60 -13.25 38.74
CA VAL A 6 -9.34 -12.19 38.06
C VAL A 6 -8.43 -11.62 36.96
N MET A 7 -8.80 -11.85 35.70
CA MET A 7 -8.18 -11.21 34.53
C MET A 7 -8.24 -9.68 34.70
N PRO A 8 -7.12 -8.94 34.54
CA PRO A 8 -7.13 -7.50 34.71
C PRO A 8 -7.91 -6.81 33.59
N ASN A 9 -8.83 -5.94 34.02
CA ASN A 9 -9.62 -4.94 33.29
C ASN A 9 -9.50 -4.95 31.75
N LEU A 10 -10.56 -5.41 31.10
CA LEU A 10 -10.93 -4.94 29.76
C LEU A 10 -11.00 -3.40 29.82
N CYS A 11 -10.19 -2.73 29.02
CA CYS A 11 -10.19 -1.27 28.92
C CYS A 11 -11.62 -0.80 28.61
N GLU A 12 -12.19 0.08 29.45
CA GLU A 12 -13.53 0.63 29.22
C GLU A 12 -13.62 1.23 27.81
N PRO A 13 -14.77 1.11 27.12
CA PRO A 13 -14.94 1.69 25.79
C PRO A 13 -14.82 3.21 25.89
N LYS A 14 -13.74 3.74 25.32
CA LYS A 14 -13.50 5.18 25.18
C LYS A 14 -14.65 5.85 24.42
N GLN A 15 -15.08 7.02 24.89
CA GLN A 15 -16.13 7.81 24.22
C GLN A 15 -15.58 8.44 22.94
N ASP A 16 -16.45 8.82 21.99
CA ASP A 16 -16.01 9.44 20.72
C ASP A 16 -15.14 10.69 20.93
N ASP A 17 -15.36 11.42 22.03
CA ASP A 17 -14.60 12.62 22.43
C ASP A 17 -13.19 12.33 22.98
N ASP A 18 -12.85 11.06 23.26
CA ASP A 18 -11.51 10.63 23.68
C ASP A 18 -10.54 10.42 22.50
N TYR A 19 -11.04 10.53 21.27
CA TYR A 19 -10.27 10.32 20.04
C TYR A 19 -9.92 11.64 19.34
N ASP A 20 -8.95 11.59 18.42
CA ASP A 20 -8.51 12.74 17.67
C ASP A 20 -9.67 13.40 16.90
N PRO A 21 -9.88 14.72 17.01
CA PRO A 21 -10.88 15.42 16.21
C PRO A 21 -10.43 15.44 14.75
N TYR A 22 -10.95 14.51 13.96
CA TYR A 22 -10.62 14.42 12.55
C TYR A 22 -11.35 15.50 11.74
N VAL A 23 -10.57 16.32 11.03
CA VAL A 23 -11.07 17.30 10.06
C VAL A 23 -10.69 16.82 8.66
N CYS A 24 -11.69 16.61 7.81
CA CYS A 24 -11.48 16.14 6.45
C CYS A 24 -10.81 17.22 5.59
N GLY A 25 -9.57 16.93 5.14
CA GLY A 25 -8.76 17.84 4.33
C GLY A 25 -9.08 17.81 2.82
N LEU A 26 -9.96 16.90 2.39
CA LEU A 26 -10.31 16.74 0.97
C LEU A 26 -11.00 17.99 0.40
N ASN A 27 -10.58 18.39 -0.80
CA ASN A 27 -11.26 19.44 -1.55
C ASN A 27 -12.67 18.98 -2.02
N PRO A 28 -13.54 19.89 -2.51
CA PRO A 28 -14.91 19.54 -2.90
C PRO A 28 -15.02 18.45 -4.00
N GLU A 29 -14.10 18.46 -4.97
CA GLU A 29 -14.07 17.48 -6.06
C GLU A 29 -13.75 16.08 -5.53
N LEU A 30 -12.75 15.96 -4.67
CA LEU A 30 -12.38 14.71 -4.03
C LEU A 30 -13.45 14.24 -3.05
N LYS A 31 -14.15 15.14 -2.34
CA LYS A 31 -15.33 14.76 -1.53
C LYS A 31 -16.44 14.16 -2.39
N ALA A 32 -16.70 14.72 -3.57
CA ALA A 32 -17.67 14.15 -4.51
C ALA A 32 -17.25 12.76 -5.01
N ILE A 33 -15.96 12.56 -5.32
CA ILE A 33 -15.41 11.25 -5.68
C ILE A 33 -15.51 10.26 -4.51
N ALA A 34 -15.13 10.67 -3.31
CA ALA A 34 -15.20 9.84 -2.11
C ALA A 34 -16.65 9.39 -1.83
N LYS A 35 -17.62 10.29 -1.93
CA LYS A 35 -19.05 9.97 -1.80
C LYS A 35 -19.51 8.98 -2.87
N ARG A 36 -19.15 9.22 -4.14
CA ARG A 36 -19.60 8.41 -5.28
C ARG A 36 -18.95 7.03 -5.33
N GLU A 37 -17.63 6.94 -5.13
CA GLU A 37 -16.86 5.71 -5.32
C GLU A 37 -16.61 4.91 -4.05
N LEU A 38 -16.58 5.59 -2.89
CA LEU A 38 -16.23 5.01 -1.60
C LEU A 38 -17.38 5.01 -0.61
N HIS A 39 -18.51 5.65 -0.93
CA HIS A 39 -19.64 5.83 -0.02
C HIS A 39 -19.26 6.62 1.25
N GLU A 40 -18.29 7.54 1.13
CA GLU A 40 -17.84 8.38 2.22
C GLU A 40 -18.66 9.66 2.34
N ASP A 41 -19.22 9.90 3.52
CA ASP A 41 -19.69 11.23 3.96
C ASP A 41 -19.35 11.44 5.44
N ASP A 42 -19.63 12.62 5.99
CA ASP A 42 -19.23 12.97 7.35
C ASP A 42 -19.89 12.08 8.43
N ASN A 43 -21.14 11.65 8.21
CA ASN A 43 -21.86 10.81 9.16
C ASN A 43 -21.32 9.38 9.12
N ILE A 44 -21.20 8.81 7.92
CA ILE A 44 -20.64 7.46 7.71
C ILE A 44 -19.21 7.41 8.25
N ARG A 45 -18.42 8.47 8.04
CA ARG A 45 -17.04 8.53 8.53
C ARG A 45 -16.97 8.40 10.04
N ARG A 46 -17.76 9.19 10.78
CA ARG A 46 -17.79 9.14 12.25
C ARG A 46 -18.20 7.74 12.72
N GLN A 47 -19.34 7.25 12.23
CA GLN A 47 -19.87 5.95 12.63
C GLN A 47 -18.91 4.79 12.32
N ALA A 48 -18.29 4.79 11.14
CA ALA A 48 -17.38 3.73 10.74
C ALA A 48 -16.09 3.75 11.58
N LEU A 49 -15.55 4.93 11.92
CA LEU A 49 -14.40 5.05 12.80
C LEU A 49 -14.71 4.50 14.20
N THR A 50 -15.85 4.85 14.78
CA THR A 50 -16.29 4.34 16.10
C THR A 50 -16.41 2.82 16.07
N GLN A 51 -17.14 2.26 15.11
CA GLN A 51 -17.30 0.80 14.97
C GLN A 51 -15.97 0.08 14.78
N PHE A 52 -15.05 0.66 14.00
CA PHE A 52 -13.76 0.05 13.74
C PHE A 52 -12.88 0.06 15.00
N ARG A 53 -12.87 1.15 15.77
CA ARG A 53 -12.17 1.24 17.06
C ARG A 53 -12.72 0.24 18.08
N GLU A 54 -14.05 0.15 18.19
CA GLU A 54 -14.69 -0.84 19.05
C GLU A 54 -14.30 -2.27 18.67
N TRP A 55 -14.29 -2.57 17.37
CA TRP A 55 -13.87 -3.88 16.89
C TRP A 55 -12.41 -4.18 17.26
N ILE A 56 -11.51 -3.22 17.09
CA ILE A 56 -10.09 -3.35 17.49
C ILE A 56 -9.97 -3.62 18.99
N ALA A 57 -10.71 -2.88 19.82
CA ALA A 57 -10.67 -3.02 21.28
C ALA A 57 -11.20 -4.38 21.76
N LYS A 58 -12.20 -4.93 21.08
CA LYS A 58 -12.81 -6.23 21.38
C LYS A 58 -12.06 -7.42 20.75
N HIS A 59 -11.08 -7.18 19.88
CA HIS A 59 -10.41 -8.24 19.14
C HIS A 59 -9.48 -9.07 20.04
N PRO A 60 -9.60 -10.41 20.07
CA PRO A 60 -8.86 -11.25 21.03
C PRO A 60 -7.33 -11.19 20.88
N TYR A 61 -6.85 -11.04 19.65
CA TYR A 61 -5.43 -11.11 19.29
C TYR A 61 -4.75 -9.75 19.10
N ILE A 62 -5.50 -8.64 18.98
CA ILE A 62 -4.89 -7.32 18.78
C ILE A 62 -4.58 -6.73 20.16
N LYS A 63 -3.28 -6.67 20.51
CA LYS A 63 -2.84 -6.10 21.81
C LYS A 63 -2.46 -4.63 21.72
N LYS A 64 -1.84 -4.21 20.61
CA LYS A 64 -1.46 -2.83 20.33
C LYS A 64 -1.71 -2.53 18.87
N CYS A 65 -2.50 -1.49 18.59
CA CYS A 65 -2.79 -1.02 17.25
C CYS A 65 -2.96 0.50 17.29
N ARG A 66 -2.50 1.18 16.24
CA ARG A 66 -2.76 2.59 16.02
C ARG A 66 -4.26 2.76 15.72
N THR A 67 -4.92 3.73 16.35
CA THR A 67 -6.39 3.91 16.25
C THR A 67 -6.83 5.35 15.99
N ASP A 68 -5.89 6.26 15.69
CA ASP A 68 -6.25 7.60 15.21
C ASP A 68 -6.95 7.53 13.85
N SER A 69 -7.74 8.56 13.58
CA SER A 69 -8.62 8.59 12.42
C SER A 69 -7.85 8.50 11.12
N ILE A 70 -6.72 9.19 10.98
CA ILE A 70 -5.89 9.20 9.77
C ILE A 70 -5.46 7.78 9.41
N PHE A 71 -4.98 7.00 10.38
CA PHE A 71 -4.59 5.61 10.15
C PHE A 71 -5.75 4.70 9.78
N LEU A 72 -6.88 4.79 10.49
CA LEU A 72 -8.03 3.91 10.25
C LEU A 72 -8.72 4.21 8.90
N LEU A 73 -8.73 5.48 8.48
CA LEU A 73 -9.31 5.90 7.21
C LEU A 73 -8.61 5.27 6.00
N ARG A 74 -7.31 4.93 6.10
CA ARG A 74 -6.57 4.19 5.07
C ARG A 74 -7.33 2.93 4.63
N PHE A 75 -7.80 2.15 5.61
CA PHE A 75 -8.50 0.89 5.39
C PHE A 75 -9.95 1.10 4.98
N LEU A 76 -10.65 2.01 5.67
CA LEU A 76 -12.06 2.34 5.37
C LEU A 76 -12.21 2.82 3.93
N ARG A 77 -11.40 3.79 3.49
CA ARG A 77 -11.41 4.30 2.11
C ARG A 77 -11.06 3.22 1.10
N THR A 78 -10.05 2.39 1.38
CA THR A 78 -9.66 1.27 0.49
C THR A 78 -10.80 0.25 0.31
N LYS A 79 -11.57 0.02 1.37
CA LYS A 79 -12.70 -0.91 1.39
C LYS A 79 -14.06 -0.24 1.19
N LYS A 80 -14.08 0.99 0.67
CA LYS A 80 -15.31 1.74 0.34
C LYS A 80 -16.29 1.80 1.52
N PHE A 81 -15.75 2.08 2.70
CA PHE A 81 -16.48 2.18 3.97
C PHE A 81 -17.25 0.91 4.39
N SER A 82 -16.92 -0.25 3.82
CA SER A 82 -17.31 -1.54 4.39
C SER A 82 -16.48 -1.83 5.63
N VAL A 83 -17.04 -1.57 6.82
CA VAL A 83 -16.37 -1.80 8.11
C VAL A 83 -15.88 -3.26 8.25
N PRO A 84 -16.68 -4.31 7.98
CA PRO A 84 -16.19 -5.68 8.10
C PRO A 84 -14.99 -5.98 7.19
N ALA A 85 -15.00 -5.50 5.95
CA ALA A 85 -13.89 -5.69 5.02
C ALA A 85 -12.64 -4.87 5.42
N ALA A 86 -12.82 -3.71 6.03
CA ALA A 86 -11.74 -2.89 6.57
C ALA A 86 -11.08 -3.59 7.79
N CYS A 87 -11.89 -4.17 8.68
CA CYS A 87 -11.41 -4.98 9.81
C CYS A 87 -10.57 -6.17 9.35
N GLU A 88 -11.08 -6.96 8.40
CA GLU A 88 -10.35 -8.10 7.82
C GLU A 88 -9.03 -7.65 7.17
N MET A 89 -9.04 -6.50 6.50
CA MET A 89 -7.83 -5.93 5.91
C MET A 89 -6.80 -5.50 6.97
N LEU A 90 -7.23 -4.86 8.05
CA LEU A 90 -6.35 -4.47 9.14
C LEU A 90 -5.72 -5.70 9.80
N GLU A 91 -6.48 -6.75 10.04
CA GLU A 91 -5.95 -8.00 10.58
C GLU A 91 -4.84 -8.58 9.67
N ARG A 92 -5.08 -8.63 8.36
CA ARG A 92 -4.08 -9.07 7.36
C ARG A 92 -2.87 -8.14 7.30
N TYR A 93 -3.08 -6.83 7.45
CA TYR A 93 -2.03 -5.80 7.49
C TYR A 93 -1.12 -5.96 8.70
N LEU A 94 -1.69 -6.25 9.87
CA LEU A 94 -0.94 -6.51 11.10
C LEU A 94 -0.22 -7.86 11.04
N THR A 95 -0.89 -8.90 10.52
CA THR A 95 -0.35 -10.25 10.42
C THR A 95 0.87 -10.31 9.50
N ILE A 96 0.79 -9.71 8.31
CA ILE A 96 1.91 -9.77 7.34
C ILE A 96 3.17 -9.09 7.88
N ARG A 97 3.02 -8.04 8.71
CA ARG A 97 4.14 -7.34 9.36
C ARG A 97 4.83 -8.19 10.42
N GLN A 98 4.10 -9.11 11.05
CA GLN A 98 4.68 -10.06 11.99
C GLN A 98 5.31 -11.27 11.27
N LEU A 99 4.74 -11.71 10.16
CA LEU A 99 5.27 -12.83 9.37
C LEU A 99 6.55 -12.45 8.60
N PHE A 100 6.63 -11.21 8.10
CA PHE A 100 7.76 -10.73 7.30
C PHE A 100 8.35 -9.44 7.89
N PRO A 101 8.83 -9.46 9.15
CA PRO A 101 9.27 -8.24 9.84
C PRO A 101 10.43 -7.56 9.12
N HIS A 102 11.27 -8.32 8.43
CA HIS A 102 12.40 -7.80 7.66
C HIS A 102 11.99 -6.87 6.51
N TRP A 103 10.74 -6.92 6.02
CA TRP A 103 10.21 -6.01 5.00
C TRP A 103 9.58 -4.73 5.57
N PHE A 104 9.16 -4.75 6.83
CA PHE A 104 8.30 -3.69 7.42
C PHE A 104 8.88 -3.05 8.69
N THR A 105 10.01 -3.55 9.19
CA THR A 105 10.71 -2.96 10.33
C THR A 105 11.93 -2.19 9.86
N LYS A 106 12.41 -1.27 10.71
CA LYS A 106 13.53 -0.37 10.39
C LYS A 106 13.26 0.43 9.11
N LEU A 107 12.05 0.98 8.94
CA LEU A 107 11.76 1.89 7.83
C LEU A 107 12.37 3.26 8.17
N ASP A 108 13.66 3.40 7.89
CA ASP A 108 14.47 4.56 8.25
C ASP A 108 15.05 5.20 6.98
N ILE A 109 14.78 6.49 6.81
CA ILE A 109 15.29 7.28 5.68
C ILE A 109 16.78 7.58 5.81
N GLU A 110 17.33 7.49 7.03
CA GLU A 110 18.75 7.71 7.30
C GLU A 110 19.58 6.42 7.20
N ASP A 111 18.94 5.26 6.95
CA ASP A 111 19.65 4.02 6.62
C ASP A 111 20.45 4.25 5.31
N PRO A 112 21.79 4.13 5.33
CA PRO A 112 22.62 4.49 4.18
C PRO A 112 22.26 3.74 2.91
N ALA A 113 21.85 2.48 3.01
CA ALA A 113 21.49 1.68 1.84
C ALA A 113 20.13 2.11 1.28
N ILE A 114 19.15 2.40 2.13
CA ILE A 114 17.83 2.89 1.72
C ILE A 114 17.96 4.26 1.05
N LYS A 115 18.73 5.15 1.67
CA LYS A 115 19.03 6.47 1.13
C LYS A 115 19.69 6.38 -0.24
N GLU A 116 20.72 5.55 -0.39
CA GLU A 116 21.41 5.38 -1.68
C GLU A 116 20.49 4.79 -2.76
N ILE A 117 19.67 3.79 -2.44
CA ILE A 117 18.68 3.24 -3.39
C ILE A 117 17.71 4.33 -3.87
N PHE A 118 17.25 5.17 -2.95
CA PHE A 118 16.36 6.29 -3.28
C PHE A 118 17.06 7.35 -4.14
N GLU A 119 18.27 7.77 -3.76
CA GLU A 119 19.08 8.77 -4.48
C GLU A 119 19.50 8.30 -5.89
N ASN A 120 19.68 6.99 -6.08
CA ASN A 120 19.90 6.41 -7.40
C ASN A 120 18.68 6.55 -8.35
N GLY A 121 17.50 6.87 -7.80
CA GLY A 121 16.27 7.02 -8.55
C GLY A 121 15.56 5.70 -8.85
N TYR A 122 15.75 4.68 -8.01
CA TYR A 122 15.11 3.37 -8.19
C TYR A 122 13.59 3.43 -8.05
N LEU A 123 13.08 4.12 -7.04
CA LEU A 123 11.65 4.18 -6.72
C LEU A 123 11.30 5.57 -6.20
N VAL A 124 10.47 6.30 -6.97
CA VAL A 124 10.20 7.72 -6.73
C VAL A 124 8.70 7.99 -6.89
N PRO A 125 8.01 8.46 -5.84
CA PRO A 125 6.70 9.08 -5.99
C PRO A 125 6.86 10.40 -6.74
N LEU A 126 6.17 10.55 -7.87
CA LEU A 126 6.27 11.79 -8.64
C LEU A 126 5.56 12.94 -7.89
N PRO A 127 6.10 14.17 -7.90
CA PRO A 127 5.46 15.31 -7.28
C PRO A 127 4.07 15.60 -7.90
N GLN A 128 3.99 15.50 -9.22
CA GLN A 128 2.77 15.66 -9.99
C GLN A 128 1.87 14.43 -9.87
N ARG A 129 0.57 14.71 -9.85
CA ARG A 129 -0.49 13.70 -9.99
C ARG A 129 -0.86 13.59 -11.47
N ASP A 130 -1.46 12.48 -11.86
CA ASP A 130 -2.01 12.36 -13.22
C ASP A 130 -3.31 13.17 -13.40
N GLU A 131 -3.87 13.14 -14.61
CA GLU A 131 -5.09 13.88 -14.96
C GLU A 131 -6.33 13.51 -14.12
N PHE A 132 -6.31 12.37 -13.42
CA PHE A 132 -7.37 11.92 -12.53
C PHE A 132 -7.06 12.17 -11.05
N GLY A 133 -5.99 12.93 -10.75
CA GLY A 133 -5.55 13.23 -9.39
C GLY A 133 -4.87 12.05 -8.68
N ARG A 134 -4.52 10.98 -9.41
CA ARG A 134 -3.91 9.78 -8.82
C ARG A 134 -2.42 10.03 -8.56
N ARG A 135 -1.92 9.47 -7.46
CA ARG A 135 -0.47 9.53 -7.15
C ARG A 135 0.27 8.57 -8.05
N VAL A 136 1.24 9.08 -8.81
CA VAL A 136 2.09 8.28 -9.69
C VAL A 136 3.35 7.86 -8.92
N ILE A 137 3.64 6.56 -8.93
CA ILE A 137 4.85 5.97 -8.36
C ILE A 137 5.66 5.42 -9.54
N PHE A 138 6.84 5.99 -9.75
CA PHE A 138 7.74 5.64 -10.85
C PHE A 138 8.88 4.77 -10.32
N SER A 139 9.15 3.64 -10.98
CA SER A 139 10.29 2.79 -10.67
C SER A 139 11.16 2.55 -11.90
N VAL A 140 12.47 2.42 -11.70
CA VAL A 140 13.44 2.13 -12.77
C VAL A 140 14.35 0.99 -12.34
N ALA A 141 14.15 -0.20 -12.90
CA ALA A 141 14.86 -1.41 -12.49
C ALA A 141 16.39 -1.25 -12.60
N GLY A 142 16.88 -0.63 -13.68
CA GLY A 142 18.30 -0.37 -13.90
C GLY A 142 18.97 0.59 -12.91
N LYS A 143 18.20 1.24 -12.02
CA LYS A 143 18.72 2.07 -10.92
C LYS A 143 18.87 1.31 -9.60
N PHE A 144 18.53 0.03 -9.58
CA PHE A 144 18.82 -0.87 -8.47
C PHE A 144 20.03 -1.73 -8.80
N ASP A 145 21.08 -1.68 -7.98
CA ASP A 145 22.23 -2.57 -8.11
C ASP A 145 21.99 -3.88 -7.33
N PRO A 146 21.73 -5.01 -8.02
CA PRO A 146 21.44 -6.27 -7.35
C PRO A 146 22.67 -6.97 -6.78
N TYR A 147 23.87 -6.47 -7.06
CA TYR A 147 25.12 -6.99 -6.49
C TYR A 147 25.52 -6.23 -5.21
N LYS A 148 24.93 -5.06 -4.99
CA LYS A 148 25.14 -4.23 -3.80
C LYS A 148 23.99 -4.33 -2.80
N PHE A 149 22.76 -4.42 -3.27
CA PHE A 149 21.57 -4.39 -2.43
C PHE A 149 20.77 -5.70 -2.48
N THR A 150 20.08 -5.98 -1.39
CA THR A 150 19.29 -7.20 -1.18
C THR A 150 17.81 -7.01 -1.51
N SER A 151 17.07 -8.09 -1.75
CA SER A 151 15.60 -8.05 -1.85
C SER A 151 14.93 -7.50 -0.59
N VAL A 152 15.56 -7.66 0.58
CA VAL A 152 15.06 -7.09 1.84
C VAL A 152 15.13 -5.55 1.82
N GLN A 153 16.24 -4.99 1.34
CA GLN A 153 16.36 -3.52 1.18
C GLN A 153 15.40 -3.01 0.11
N MET A 154 15.23 -3.75 -1.00
CA MET A 154 14.22 -3.45 -2.01
C MET A 154 12.82 -3.42 -1.40
N ALA A 155 12.43 -4.44 -0.63
CA ALA A 155 11.14 -4.48 0.05
C ALA A 155 10.98 -3.33 1.06
N ARG A 156 12.02 -3.00 1.82
CA ARG A 156 12.00 -1.91 2.80
C ARG A 156 11.80 -0.54 2.15
N ILE A 157 12.45 -0.22 1.02
CA ILE A 157 12.22 1.06 0.34
C ILE A 157 10.79 1.15 -0.21
N HIS A 158 10.25 0.06 -0.76
CA HIS A 158 8.84 -0.01 -1.19
C HIS A 158 7.90 0.20 0.00
N SER A 159 8.13 -0.48 1.12
CA SER A 159 7.34 -0.34 2.35
C SER A 159 7.39 1.08 2.92
N LEU A 160 8.58 1.70 2.95
CA LEU A 160 8.79 3.05 3.46
C LEU A 160 8.00 4.07 2.64
N ILE A 161 8.13 4.01 1.31
CA ILE A 161 7.39 4.90 0.40
C ILE A 161 5.89 4.65 0.53
N CYS A 162 5.44 3.39 0.58
CA CYS A 162 4.02 3.09 0.77
C CYS A 162 3.49 3.67 2.09
N GLU A 163 4.16 3.46 3.21
CA GLU A 163 3.72 4.00 4.51
C GLU A 163 3.63 5.53 4.52
N ALA A 164 4.57 6.21 3.87
CA ALA A 164 4.54 7.66 3.73
C ALA A 164 3.34 8.13 2.88
N LEU A 165 3.11 7.48 1.73
CA LEU A 165 2.00 7.83 0.83
C LEU A 165 0.63 7.49 1.41
N LEU A 166 0.56 6.51 2.32
CA LEU A 166 -0.69 6.12 2.96
C LEU A 166 -1.30 7.22 3.83
N ASP A 167 -0.56 8.26 4.23
CA ASP A 167 -1.14 9.42 4.92
C ASP A 167 -1.70 10.51 3.99
N GLU A 168 -1.47 10.40 2.67
CA GLU A 168 -2.05 11.33 1.70
C GLU A 168 -3.54 11.02 1.43
N GLU A 169 -4.45 11.78 2.06
CA GLU A 169 -5.90 11.58 1.91
C GLU A 169 -6.37 11.62 0.45
N ASP A 170 -5.86 12.57 -0.32
CA ASP A 170 -6.16 12.72 -1.74
C ASP A 170 -5.83 11.43 -2.51
N SER A 171 -4.69 10.80 -2.19
CA SER A 171 -4.24 9.54 -2.80
C SER A 171 -5.07 8.35 -2.32
N GLN A 172 -5.53 8.34 -1.07
CA GLN A 172 -6.48 7.34 -0.58
C GLN A 172 -7.80 7.39 -1.36
N VAL A 173 -8.22 8.58 -1.83
CA VAL A 173 -9.48 8.78 -2.59
C VAL A 173 -9.31 8.63 -4.10
N ALA A 174 -8.27 9.19 -4.71
CA ALA A 174 -8.03 9.10 -6.14
C ALA A 174 -7.44 7.74 -6.54
N GLY A 175 -6.56 7.20 -5.69
CA GLY A 175 -5.81 5.97 -5.90
C GLY A 175 -4.40 6.21 -6.46
N TYR A 176 -3.75 5.10 -6.82
CA TYR A 176 -2.34 5.06 -7.17
C TYR A 176 -2.14 4.46 -8.56
N VAL A 177 -1.19 5.02 -9.30
CA VAL A 177 -0.71 4.49 -10.58
C VAL A 177 0.76 4.16 -10.45
N TYR A 178 1.14 3.00 -10.97
CA TYR A 178 2.52 2.53 -10.97
C TYR A 178 3.04 2.56 -12.40
N VAL A 179 4.22 3.11 -12.60
CA VAL A 179 4.93 3.09 -13.87
C VAL A 179 6.30 2.49 -13.61
N ASN A 180 6.53 1.29 -14.15
CA ASN A 180 7.74 0.52 -13.93
C ASN A 180 8.53 0.45 -15.22
N ASP A 181 9.65 1.17 -15.24
CA ASP A 181 10.64 1.08 -16.29
C ASP A 181 11.57 -0.10 -16.01
N GLU A 182 11.36 -1.18 -16.75
CA GLU A 182 12.08 -2.42 -16.61
C GLU A 182 13.42 -2.41 -17.38
N SER A 183 13.79 -1.28 -17.98
CA SER A 183 15.10 -1.12 -18.60
C SER A 183 16.22 -1.31 -17.57
N GLY A 184 17.26 -2.05 -17.98
CA GLY A 184 18.37 -2.41 -17.10
C GLY A 184 18.07 -3.52 -16.08
N MET A 185 16.86 -4.09 -16.04
CA MET A 185 16.58 -5.27 -15.23
C MET A 185 17.42 -6.46 -15.71
N ASN A 186 18.44 -6.86 -14.95
CA ASN A 186 19.31 -8.00 -15.29
C ASN A 186 18.91 -9.29 -14.53
N MET A 187 19.56 -10.41 -14.82
CA MET A 187 19.29 -11.69 -14.14
C MET A 187 19.62 -11.67 -12.65
N GLY A 188 20.59 -10.84 -12.23
CA GLY A 188 20.88 -10.59 -10.81
C GLY A 188 19.66 -10.02 -10.09
N PHE A 189 19.01 -9.01 -10.66
CA PHE A 189 17.79 -8.40 -10.12
C PHE A 189 16.66 -9.44 -9.96
N ILE A 190 16.45 -10.26 -10.99
CA ILE A 190 15.45 -11.34 -10.96
C ILE A 190 15.78 -12.36 -9.86
N SER A 191 17.05 -12.73 -9.74
CA SER A 191 17.49 -13.77 -8.80
C SER A 191 17.38 -13.38 -7.32
N LEU A 192 17.14 -12.10 -7.01
CA LEU A 192 16.92 -11.62 -5.64
C LEU A 192 15.64 -12.18 -5.00
N TRP A 193 14.70 -12.64 -5.82
CA TRP A 193 13.37 -13.06 -5.40
C TRP A 193 13.16 -14.55 -5.69
N SER A 194 12.89 -15.34 -4.65
CA SER A 194 12.39 -16.69 -4.85
C SER A 194 10.92 -16.66 -5.30
N LEU A 195 10.43 -17.77 -5.87
CA LEU A 195 8.99 -17.90 -6.18
C LEU A 195 8.11 -17.80 -4.94
N THR A 196 8.62 -18.19 -3.76
CA THR A 196 7.92 -18.06 -2.48
C THR A 196 7.82 -16.61 -2.05
N ASP A 197 8.90 -15.84 -2.22
CA ASP A 197 8.90 -14.40 -1.92
C ASP A 197 7.95 -13.66 -2.86
N LEU A 198 7.99 -13.99 -4.16
CA LEU A 198 7.08 -13.43 -5.16
C LEU A 198 5.60 -13.66 -4.79
N ARG A 199 5.23 -14.88 -4.41
CA ARG A 199 3.84 -15.15 -3.95
C ARG A 199 3.48 -14.35 -2.70
N SER A 200 4.41 -14.24 -1.76
CA SER A 200 4.18 -13.55 -0.48
C SER A 200 4.02 -12.04 -0.68
N ILE A 201 4.88 -11.41 -1.48
CA ILE A 201 4.79 -9.98 -1.78
C ILE A 201 3.54 -9.66 -2.60
N LEU A 202 3.18 -10.49 -3.59
CA LEU A 202 1.94 -10.32 -4.35
C LEU A 202 0.71 -10.47 -3.48
N LYS A 203 0.71 -11.39 -2.50
CA LYS A 203 -0.38 -11.48 -1.51
C LYS A 203 -0.46 -10.22 -0.66
N CYS A 204 0.66 -9.65 -0.26
CA CYS A 204 0.73 -8.41 0.51
C CYS A 204 0.16 -7.20 -0.27
N ILE A 205 0.58 -7.02 -1.53
CA ILE A 205 0.11 -5.94 -2.41
C ILE A 205 -1.41 -6.01 -2.60
N GLN A 206 -1.95 -7.22 -2.76
CA GLN A 206 -3.36 -7.45 -3.07
C GLN A 206 -4.29 -7.29 -1.89
N ASN A 207 -3.89 -7.81 -0.72
CA ASN A 207 -4.82 -8.10 0.37
C ASN A 207 -4.49 -7.38 1.67
N SER A 208 -3.25 -6.92 1.84
CA SER A 208 -2.77 -6.37 3.11
C SER A 208 -2.39 -4.90 3.06
N THR A 209 -2.05 -4.36 1.89
CA THR A 209 -1.61 -2.95 1.75
C THR A 209 -2.82 -2.06 1.43
N PRO A 210 -3.19 -1.06 2.27
CA PRO A 210 -4.39 -0.23 2.11
C PRO A 210 -4.25 0.82 1.00
N MET A 211 -3.95 0.34 -0.21
CA MET A 211 -3.79 1.16 -1.42
C MET A 211 -4.84 0.78 -2.46
N ARG A 212 -5.44 1.80 -3.09
CA ARG A 212 -6.33 1.64 -4.24
C ARG A 212 -5.50 1.67 -5.52
N HIS A 213 -4.94 0.51 -5.89
CA HIS A 213 -4.26 0.31 -7.17
C HIS A 213 -5.20 0.65 -8.33
N LYS A 214 -4.88 1.61 -9.19
CA LYS A 214 -5.74 1.99 -10.33
C LYS A 214 -5.18 1.40 -11.62
N GLU A 215 -3.88 1.57 -11.86
CA GLU A 215 -3.17 1.07 -13.04
C GLU A 215 -1.72 0.71 -12.69
N THR A 216 -1.16 -0.28 -13.40
CA THR A 216 0.23 -0.71 -13.31
C THR A 216 0.79 -0.84 -14.73
N HIS A 217 1.66 0.07 -15.09
CA HIS A 217 2.31 0.13 -16.39
C HIS A 217 3.70 -0.50 -16.29
N PHE A 218 4.01 -1.41 -17.19
CA PHE A 218 5.37 -1.91 -17.40
C PHE A 218 5.86 -1.42 -18.76
N ILE A 219 7.01 -0.75 -18.79
CA ILE A 219 7.67 -0.28 -20.01
C ILE A 219 9.06 -0.91 -20.15
N ASN A 220 9.54 -1.05 -21.38
CA ASN A 220 10.91 -1.51 -21.69
C ASN A 220 11.27 -2.87 -21.09
N ILE A 221 10.32 -3.81 -20.99
CA ILE A 221 10.57 -5.16 -20.47
C ILE A 221 11.61 -5.89 -21.34
N PRO A 222 12.74 -6.35 -20.79
CA PRO A 222 13.69 -7.18 -21.52
C PRO A 222 13.05 -8.50 -21.96
N HIS A 223 13.34 -8.98 -23.17
CA HIS A 223 12.70 -10.18 -23.72
C HIS A 223 12.78 -11.42 -22.82
N TYR A 224 13.89 -11.61 -22.09
CA TYR A 224 14.05 -12.73 -21.15
C TYR A 224 13.18 -12.61 -19.90
N ALA A 225 12.77 -11.40 -19.51
CA ALA A 225 11.97 -11.15 -18.32
C ALA A 225 10.47 -11.30 -18.55
N ASN A 226 10.00 -11.33 -19.81
CA ASN A 226 8.59 -11.46 -20.16
C ASN A 226 7.92 -12.64 -19.44
N ARG A 227 8.56 -13.82 -19.42
CA ARG A 227 7.99 -15.01 -18.77
C ARG A 227 7.82 -14.86 -17.26
N ILE A 228 8.71 -14.12 -16.62
CA ILE A 228 8.68 -13.90 -15.17
C ILE A 228 7.57 -12.91 -14.82
N ILE A 229 7.42 -11.85 -15.62
CA ILE A 229 6.32 -10.90 -15.47
C ILE A 229 4.97 -11.57 -15.76
N GLU A 230 4.86 -12.37 -16.82
CA GLU A 230 3.67 -13.18 -17.11
C GLU A 230 3.30 -14.10 -15.92
N LEU A 231 4.30 -14.74 -15.31
CA LEU A 231 4.10 -15.57 -14.13
C LEU A 231 3.64 -14.75 -12.92
N ALA A 232 4.25 -13.59 -12.65
CA ALA A 232 3.82 -12.70 -11.57
C ALA A 232 2.37 -12.20 -11.79
N VAL A 233 2.04 -11.81 -13.02
CA VAL A 233 0.68 -11.40 -13.40
C VAL A 233 -0.32 -12.55 -13.31
N SER A 234 0.08 -13.80 -13.55
CA SER A 234 -0.82 -14.95 -13.39
C SER A 234 -1.21 -15.20 -11.92
N MET A 235 -0.34 -14.79 -10.97
CA MET A 235 -0.53 -14.93 -9.51
C MET A 235 -1.35 -13.80 -8.86
N ILE A 236 -1.69 -12.72 -9.58
CA ILE A 236 -2.58 -11.66 -9.05
C ILE A 236 -4.05 -11.90 -9.41
N SER A 237 -4.95 -11.27 -8.67
CA SER A 237 -6.39 -11.36 -8.87
C SER A 237 -6.79 -10.81 -10.23
N GLU A 238 -7.89 -11.32 -10.80
CA GLU A 238 -8.45 -10.84 -12.07
C GLU A 238 -8.70 -9.32 -12.08
N LYS A 239 -9.04 -8.74 -10.91
CA LYS A 239 -9.20 -7.29 -10.74
C LYS A 239 -7.90 -6.53 -11.00
N LEU A 240 -6.75 -7.03 -10.53
CA LEU A 240 -5.47 -6.39 -10.77
C LEU A 240 -4.89 -6.73 -12.15
N LYS A 241 -5.09 -7.94 -12.67
CA LYS A 241 -4.70 -8.29 -14.05
C LYS A 241 -5.26 -7.30 -15.06
N LYS A 242 -6.55 -6.93 -14.93
CA LYS A 242 -7.21 -5.92 -15.78
C LYS A 242 -6.64 -4.50 -15.66
N ARG A 243 -5.75 -4.26 -14.70
CA ARG A 243 -5.09 -2.97 -14.46
C ARG A 243 -3.62 -3.00 -14.85
N VAL A 244 -3.10 -4.15 -15.26
CA VAL A 244 -1.75 -4.29 -15.79
C VAL A 244 -1.77 -3.92 -17.27
N ILE A 245 -0.88 -3.00 -17.64
CA ILE A 245 -0.71 -2.53 -19.01
C ILE A 245 0.77 -2.70 -19.33
N VAL A 246 1.06 -3.48 -20.38
CA VAL A 246 2.42 -3.69 -20.85
C VAL A 246 2.61 -2.88 -22.12
N ILE A 247 3.59 -1.99 -22.10
CA ILE A 247 3.87 -1.02 -23.16
C ILE A 247 5.31 -1.22 -23.62
N ILE A 248 5.55 -1.13 -24.93
CA ILE A 248 6.86 -1.46 -25.51
C ILE A 248 7.89 -0.38 -25.15
N ASN A 249 7.52 0.90 -25.20
CA ASN A 249 8.44 2.02 -24.93
C ASN A 249 7.72 3.27 -24.36
N TYR A 250 8.51 4.26 -23.94
CA TYR A 250 8.00 5.50 -23.33
C TYR A 250 7.17 6.38 -24.27
N PHE A 251 7.41 6.35 -25.59
CA PHE A 251 6.61 7.15 -26.54
C PHE A 251 5.15 6.68 -26.55
N ASP A 252 4.94 5.37 -26.51
CA ASP A 252 3.59 4.78 -26.48
C ASP A 252 2.86 5.09 -25.16
N LEU A 253 3.59 5.23 -24.06
CA LEU A 253 3.05 5.66 -22.77
C LEU A 253 2.55 7.11 -22.83
N LYS A 254 3.34 8.03 -23.41
CA LYS A 254 2.95 9.45 -23.57
C LYS A 254 1.71 9.61 -24.43
N ILE A 255 1.62 8.88 -25.53
CA ILE A 255 0.51 8.99 -26.49
C ILE A 255 -0.80 8.49 -25.88
N ASN A 256 -0.76 7.39 -25.13
CA ASN A 256 -1.97 6.70 -24.70
C ASN A 256 -2.43 7.03 -23.27
N HIS A 257 -1.54 7.53 -22.40
CA HIS A 257 -1.83 7.58 -20.96
C HIS A 257 -1.43 8.86 -20.22
N ARG A 258 -0.96 9.91 -20.93
CA ARG A 258 -0.77 11.30 -20.42
C ARG A 258 -0.33 11.42 -18.95
N PHE A 259 0.75 10.73 -18.58
CA PHE A 259 1.33 10.79 -17.23
C PHE A 259 2.22 12.03 -16.98
N PHE A 260 2.52 12.80 -18.03
CA PHE A 260 3.49 13.89 -18.03
C PHE A 260 3.02 15.05 -18.91
#